data_AF-A0A1X9M7U9-F1
#
_entry.id   AF-A0A1X9M7U9-F1
#
_cell.length_a   1.000
_cell.length_b   1.000
_cell.length_c   1.000
_cell.angle_alpha   90.00
_cell.angle_beta   90.00
_cell.angle_gamma   90.00
#
_symmetry.space_group_name_H-M   'P 1'
#
loop_
_entity.id
_entity.type
_entity.pdbx_description
1 polymer ?
#
loop_
_entity_poly.entity_id
_entity_poly.type
_entity_poly.pdbx_seq_one_letter_code
_entity_poly.pdbx_strand_id
1 'polypeptide(L)'
;MDIGFIVNCKAIDWELRDEVIVELQVDRLNRPRYVGVAYIDEGEFTKEQSQFRYSIFQKEMSTALKGIFYGDQPFFANYPTLLNAPIYIMYKSIYPEFQRIIYYGTPIKYLKLIQYST
;
A
#
# COMPACT_ATOMS: atom_id res chain seq x y z
N MET A 1 -12.11 -4.53 -19.59
CA MET A 1 -10.98 -3.66 -19.19
C MET A 1 -10.51 -4.22 -17.85
N ASP A 2 -9.69 -5.28 -17.86
CA ASP A 2 -9.24 -5.92 -16.62
C ASP A 2 -7.84 -5.43 -16.30
N ILE A 3 -7.75 -4.53 -15.33
CA ILE A 3 -6.51 -4.26 -14.62
C ILE A 3 -6.44 -5.31 -13.51
N GLY A 4 -6.14 -6.56 -13.89
CA GLY A 4 -5.91 -7.63 -12.93
C GLY A 4 -4.65 -7.32 -12.14
N PHE A 5 -4.80 -6.71 -10.96
CA PHE A 5 -3.72 -6.52 -10.00
C PHE A 5 -3.49 -7.85 -9.29
N ILE A 6 -2.57 -8.67 -9.82
CA ILE A 6 -2.11 -9.87 -9.13
C ILE A 6 -0.94 -9.46 -8.25
N VAL A 7 -1.23 -9.15 -6.99
CA VAL A 7 -0.23 -9.09 -5.92
C VAL A 7 0.05 -10.53 -5.49
N ASN A 8 1.29 -10.85 -5.11
CA ASN A 8 1.62 -12.20 -4.65
C ASN A 8 1.04 -12.44 -3.25
N CYS A 9 -0.24 -12.83 -3.23
CA CYS A 9 -1.00 -13.15 -2.03
C CYS A 9 -0.44 -14.32 -1.19
N LYS A 10 0.57 -15.06 -1.69
CA LYS A 10 1.18 -16.19 -0.97
C LYS A 10 2.24 -15.79 0.05
N ALA A 11 2.75 -14.56 -0.02
CA ALA A 11 3.71 -14.03 0.95
C ALA A 11 3.03 -13.33 2.13
N ILE A 12 1.70 -13.19 2.09
CA ILE A 12 0.90 -12.52 3.11
C ILE A 12 0.37 -13.59 4.05
N ASP A 13 0.81 -13.56 5.30
CA ASP A 13 0.12 -14.30 6.35
C ASP A 13 -1.20 -13.58 6.64
N TRP A 14 -2.29 -14.07 6.05
CA TRP A 14 -3.63 -13.50 6.22
C TRP A 14 -4.13 -13.62 7.66
N GLU A 15 -3.50 -14.45 8.50
CA GLU A 15 -3.78 -14.58 9.93
C GLU A 15 -3.08 -13.48 10.76
N LEU A 16 -1.99 -12.87 10.27
CA LEU A 16 -1.34 -11.66 10.84
C LEU A 16 -1.90 -10.37 10.20
N ARG A 17 -3.14 -10.08 10.63
CA ARG A 17 -4.15 -9.15 10.07
C ARG A 17 -3.82 -7.68 9.78
N ASP A 18 -2.62 -7.17 10.09
CA ASP A 18 -2.33 -5.73 10.08
C ASP A 18 -1.10 -5.32 9.24
N GLU A 19 -0.49 -6.25 8.51
CA GLU A 19 0.66 -5.93 7.65
C GLU A 19 0.22 -5.39 6.29
N VAL A 20 0.83 -4.28 5.86
CA VAL A 20 0.68 -3.74 4.50
C VAL A 20 1.95 -4.08 3.73
N ILE A 21 1.82 -4.95 2.74
CA ILE A 21 2.91 -5.25 1.81
C ILE A 21 2.77 -4.40 0.57
N VAL A 22 3.89 -3.84 0.12
CA VAL A 22 3.97 -3.02 -1.10
C VAL A 22 4.97 -3.65 -2.04
N GLU A 23 4.51 -4.03 -3.22
CA GLU A 23 5.33 -4.61 -4.28
C GLU A 23 5.71 -3.56 -5.32
N LEU A 24 6.95 -3.61 -5.79
CA LEU A 24 7.37 -2.89 -6.98
C LEU A 24 6.91 -3.65 -8.23
N GLN A 25 6.05 -3.01 -9.02
CA GLN A 25 5.53 -3.57 -10.28
C GLN A 25 5.84 -2.64 -11.44
N VAL A 26 5.83 -3.19 -12.65
CA VAL A 26 5.97 -2.44 -13.90
C VAL A 26 4.66 -2.50 -14.68
N ASP A 27 4.23 -1.39 -15.27
CA ASP A 27 3.00 -1.36 -16.09
C ASP A 27 3.28 -1.77 -17.54
N ARG A 28 2.21 -1.84 -18.35
CA ARG A 28 2.32 -2.19 -19.78
C ARG A 28 3.14 -1.17 -20.59
N LEU A 29 3.38 0.02 -20.04
CA LEU A 29 4.19 1.09 -20.64
C LEU A 29 5.60 1.15 -20.04
N ASN A 30 6.04 0.09 -19.35
CA ASN A 30 7.35 -0.03 -18.72
C ASN A 30 7.62 1.03 -17.62
N ARG A 31 6.57 1.50 -16.93
CA ARG A 31 6.68 2.47 -15.84
C ARG A 31 6.61 1.76 -14.49
N PRO A 32 7.55 2.02 -13.57
CA PRO A 32 7.50 1.46 -12.22
C PRO A 32 6.34 2.08 -11.42
N ARG A 33 5.71 1.26 -10.59
CA ARG A 33 4.70 1.67 -9.60
C ARG A 33 4.80 0.77 -8.38
N TYR A 34 4.44 1.29 -7.23
CA TYR A 34 4.28 0.55 -6.00
C TYR A 34 2.81 0.17 -5.83
N VAL A 35 2.53 -1.12 -5.61
CA VAL A 35 1.17 -1.63 -5.42
C VAL A 35 1.12 -2.39 -4.11
N GLY A 36 0.23 -1.98 -3.21
CA GLY A 36 -0.06 -2.71 -1.98
C GLY A 36 -1.52 -3.08 -1.84
N VAL A 37 -1.80 -4.01 -0.94
CA VAL A 37 -3.16 -4.45 -0.61
C VAL A 37 -3.38 -4.26 0.89
N ALA A 38 -4.50 -3.65 1.26
CA ALA A 38 -4.99 -3.56 2.62
C ALA A 38 -6.25 -4.43 2.72
N TYR A 39 -6.20 -5.47 3.54
CA TYR A 39 -7.27 -6.44 3.65
C TYR A 39 -8.32 -6.02 4.69
N ILE A 40 -9.51 -5.68 4.21
CA ILE A 40 -10.63 -5.31 5.08
C ILE A 40 -11.44 -6.55 5.43
N ASP A 41 -11.98 -7.24 4.41
CA ASP A 41 -12.84 -8.41 4.54
C ASP A 41 -13.03 -9.16 3.20
N GLU A 42 -13.46 -10.41 3.28
CA GLU A 42 -14.03 -11.24 2.22
C GLU A 42 -15.37 -11.89 2.61
N GLY A 43 -16.07 -11.32 3.60
CA GLY A 43 -17.37 -11.78 4.09
C GLY A 43 -17.34 -12.47 5.46
N GLU A 44 -16.17 -12.54 6.10
CA GLU A 44 -16.00 -13.02 7.47
C GLU A 44 -16.38 -11.98 8.54
N PHE A 45 -16.64 -10.74 8.13
CA PHE A 45 -16.97 -9.62 9.01
C PHE A 45 -18.33 -9.02 8.69
N THR A 46 -18.97 -8.46 9.72
CA THR A 46 -20.11 -7.55 9.55
C THR A 46 -19.66 -6.24 8.91
N LYS A 47 -20.62 -5.54 8.30
CA LYS A 47 -20.36 -4.24 7.67
C LYS A 47 -19.77 -3.22 8.64
N GLU A 48 -20.23 -3.21 9.89
CA GLU A 48 -19.75 -2.32 10.94
C GLU A 48 -18.29 -2.63 11.32
N GLN A 49 -17.93 -3.92 11.39
CA GLN A 49 -16.54 -4.34 11.64
C GLN A 49 -15.62 -3.99 10.46
N SER A 50 -16.08 -4.19 9.23
CA SER A 50 -15.36 -3.77 8.02
C SER A 50 -15.15 -2.26 7.96
N GLN A 51 -16.16 -1.47 8.32
CA GLN A 51 -16.06 -0.01 8.41
C GLN A 51 -14.98 0.42 9.42
N PHE A 52 -14.93 -0.22 10.58
CA PHE A 52 -13.91 0.04 11.60
C PHE A 52 -12.51 -0.31 11.09
N ARG A 53 -12.30 -1.51 10.52
CA ARG A 53 -11.02 -1.92 9.94
C ARG A 53 -10.58 -0.96 8.83
N TYR A 54 -11.47 -0.61 7.92
CA TYR A 54 -11.22 0.36 6.86
C TYR A 54 -10.73 1.70 7.42
N SER A 55 -11.38 2.21 8.47
CA SER A 55 -10.95 3.47 9.12
C SER A 55 -9.56 3.39 9.75
N ILE A 56 -9.19 2.25 10.34
CA ILE A 56 -7.86 2.03 10.92
C ILE A 56 -6.82 2.05 9.81
N PHE A 57 -7.02 1.30 8.73
CA PHE A 57 -6.09 1.31 7.61
C PHE A 57 -5.94 2.72 7.02
N GLN A 58 -7.03 3.44 6.79
CA GLN A 58 -6.94 4.81 6.28
C GLN A 58 -6.11 5.73 7.19
N LYS A 59 -6.27 5.59 8.51
CA LYS A 59 -5.54 6.36 9.52
C LYS A 59 -4.06 5.99 9.55
N GLU A 60 -3.73 4.71 9.55
CA GLU A 60 -2.36 4.22 9.78
C GLU A 60 -1.56 3.99 8.50
N MET A 61 -2.17 4.02 7.31
CA MET A 61 -1.50 3.74 6.03
C MET A 61 -0.27 4.61 5.80
N SER A 62 -0.34 5.90 6.16
CA SER A 62 0.81 6.79 6.01
C SER A 62 1.99 6.38 6.90
N THR A 63 1.71 5.88 8.11
CA THR A 63 2.71 5.34 9.04
C THR A 63 3.32 4.05 8.49
N ALA A 64 2.49 3.13 7.99
CA ALA A 64 2.95 1.89 7.39
C ALA A 64 3.86 2.14 6.18
N LEU A 65 3.42 2.99 5.24
CA LEU A 65 4.23 3.37 4.07
C LEU A 65 5.55 4.05 4.46
N LYS A 66 5.55 4.88 5.51
CA LYS A 66 6.78 5.45 6.05
C LYS A 66 7.74 4.37 6.54
N GLY A 67 7.25 3.38 7.29
CA GLY A 67 8.05 2.25 7.76
C GLY A 67 8.68 1.47 6.60
N ILE A 68 7.87 1.09 5.61
CA ILE A 68 8.31 0.35 4.41
C ILE A 68 9.42 1.13 3.68
N PHE A 69 9.16 2.36 3.26
CA PHE A 69 10.13 3.10 2.45
C PHE A 69 11.37 3.54 3.23
N TYR A 70 11.26 3.71 4.56
CA TYR A 70 12.42 3.96 5.40
C TYR A 70 13.32 2.73 5.49
N GLY A 71 12.75 1.53 5.60
CA GLY A 71 13.50 0.26 5.54
C GLY A 71 14.24 0.08 4.21
N ASP A 72 13.66 0.56 3.11
CA ASP A 72 14.20 0.45 1.76
C ASP A 72 15.20 1.56 1.38
N GLN A 73 15.66 2.40 2.31
CA GLN A 73 16.63 3.47 2.01
C GLN A 73 17.90 2.98 1.28
N PRO A 74 18.55 1.86 1.67
CA PRO A 74 19.70 1.33 0.95
C PRO A 74 19.37 0.90 -0.48
N PHE A 75 18.15 0.42 -0.73
CA PHE A 75 17.68 0.08 -2.06
C PHE A 75 17.52 1.34 -2.92
N PHE A 76 16.95 2.41 -2.37
CA PHE A 76 16.81 3.70 -3.07
C PHE A 76 18.14 4.40 -3.37
N ALA A 77 19.18 4.17 -2.57
CA ALA A 77 20.51 4.69 -2.86
C ALA A 77 21.07 4.13 -4.18
N ASN A 78 20.71 2.91 -4.55
CA ASN A 78 21.10 2.27 -5.81
C ASN A 78 20.14 2.59 -6.96
N TYR A 79 18.86 2.86 -6.66
CA TYR A 79 17.80 3.09 -7.66
C TYR A 79 16.97 4.37 -7.37
N PRO A 80 17.57 5.57 -7.46
CA PRO A 80 16.94 6.82 -7.01
C PRO A 80 15.70 7.21 -7.81
N THR A 81 15.58 6.75 -9.07
CA THR A 81 14.40 7.03 -9.91
C THR A 81 13.11 6.44 -9.35
N LEU A 82 13.21 5.36 -8.57
CA LEU A 82 12.06 4.69 -7.95
C LEU A 82 11.39 5.56 -6.87
N LEU A 83 12.09 6.55 -6.32
CA LEU A 83 11.51 7.51 -5.37
C LEU A 83 10.35 8.35 -5.94
N ASN A 84 10.25 8.42 -7.27
CA ASN A 84 9.17 9.12 -7.98
C ASN A 84 8.08 8.17 -8.50
N ALA A 85 8.20 6.86 -8.28
CA ALA A 85 7.18 5.92 -8.71
C ALA A 85 5.89 6.10 -7.88
N PRO A 86 4.71 6.07 -8.51
CA PRO A 86 3.44 6.25 -7.82
C PRO A 86 3.13 5.04 -6.93
N ILE A 87 2.50 5.31 -5.79
CA ILE A 87 2.05 4.30 -4.82
C ILE A 87 0.53 4.18 -4.88
N TYR A 88 0.05 2.96 -5.07
CA TYR A 88 -1.36 2.62 -5.07
C TYR A 88 -1.64 1.55 -4.02
N ILE A 89 -2.65 1.77 -3.19
CA ILE A 89 -3.11 0.79 -2.21
C ILE A 89 -4.54 0.38 -2.54
N MET A 90 -4.74 -0.92 -2.72
CA MET A 90 -6.05 -1.53 -2.92
C MET A 90 -6.61 -1.98 -1.58
N TYR A 91 -7.68 -1.35 -1.15
CA TYR A 91 -8.51 -1.79 -0.03
C TYR A 91 -9.44 -2.90 -0.53
N LYS A 92 -9.27 -4.11 0.00
CA LYS A 92 -10.00 -5.31 -0.41
C LYS A 92 -11.17 -5.58 0.53
N SER A 93 -12.40 -5.53 0.03
CA SER A 93 -13.64 -5.74 0.77
C SER A 93 -14.74 -6.31 -0.13
N ILE A 94 -15.68 -7.09 0.42
CA ILE A 94 -16.94 -7.43 -0.28
C ILE A 94 -17.92 -6.26 -0.32
N TYR A 95 -17.75 -5.27 0.56
CA TYR A 95 -18.59 -4.08 0.62
C TYR A 95 -18.06 -3.02 -0.37
N PRO A 96 -18.82 -2.65 -1.42
CA PRO A 96 -18.35 -1.75 -2.47
C PRO A 96 -17.89 -0.36 -1.99
N GLU A 97 -18.40 0.11 -0.85
CA GLU A 97 -18.00 1.38 -0.24
C GLU A 97 -16.54 1.38 0.27
N PHE A 98 -16.02 0.21 0.66
CA PHE A 98 -14.66 0.03 1.18
C PHE A 98 -13.70 -0.53 0.11
N GLN A 99 -14.22 -1.15 -0.94
CA GLN A 99 -13.46 -1.66 -2.07
C GLN A 99 -12.94 -0.52 -2.96
N ARG A 100 -11.73 -0.03 -2.71
CA ARG A 100 -11.15 1.13 -3.42
C ARG A 100 -9.66 1.01 -3.67
N ILE A 101 -9.19 1.64 -4.74
CA ILE A 101 -7.77 1.87 -4.99
C ILE A 101 -7.49 3.35 -4.71
N ILE A 102 -6.56 3.61 -3.80
CA ILE A 102 -6.19 4.97 -3.38
C ILE A 102 -4.75 5.25 -3.76
N TYR A 103 -4.51 6.44 -4.35
CA TYR A 103 -3.18 6.96 -4.63
C TYR A 103 -2.58 7.62 -3.38
N TYR A 104 -1.39 7.18 -2.99
CA TYR A 104 -0.71 7.62 -1.77
C TYR A 104 0.49 8.55 -2.03
N GLY A 105 0.71 9.00 -3.27
CA GLY A 105 1.88 9.81 -3.62
C GLY A 105 3.04 8.93 -4.10
N THR A 106 4.26 9.37 -3.81
CA THR A 106 5.51 8.66 -4.16
C THR A 106 6.36 8.44 -2.90
N PRO A 107 7.33 7.50 -2.90
CA PRO A 107 8.17 7.24 -1.73
C PRO A 107 8.85 8.49 -1.17
N ILE A 108 9.20 9.45 -2.03
CA ILE A 108 9.80 10.73 -1.61
C ILE A 108 8.95 11.48 -0.57
N LYS A 109 7.61 11.40 -0.65
CA LYS A 109 6.70 12.03 0.32
C LYS A 109 6.95 11.52 1.74
N TYR A 110 7.23 10.22 1.88
CA TYR A 110 7.39 9.55 3.17
C TYR A 110 8.81 9.67 3.73
N LEU A 111 9.79 9.93 2.86
CA LEU A 111 11.18 10.14 3.25
C LEU A 111 11.55 11.60 3.54
N LYS A 112 10.88 12.59 2.92
CA LYS A 112 11.17 14.03 3.10
C LYS A 112 10.76 14.60 4.47
N LEU A 113 9.95 13.90 5.25
CA LEU A 113 9.41 14.37 6.55
C LEU A 113 10.44 14.42 7.70
N ILE A 114 11.73 14.25 7.42
CA ILE A 114 12.82 14.24 8.42
C ILE A 114 13.83 15.40 8.20
N GLN A 115 13.78 16.11 7.07
CA GLN A 115 14.76 17.18 6.77
C GLN A 115 14.49 18.51 7.49
N TYR A 116 13.41 18.65 8.26
CA TYR A 116 13.06 19.88 8.98
C TYR A 116 13.15 19.76 10.51
N SER A 117 13.81 18.71 11.01
CA SER A 117 13.95 18.43 12.46
C SER A 117 15.40 18.52 12.92
N THR A 118 16.13 19.56 12.51
CA THR A 118 17.46 19.88 13.04
C THR A 118 17.52 21.35 13.42
#